data_AF-X1AAY5-F1
#
_entry.id   AF-X1AAY5-F1
#
_cell.length_a   1.000
_cell.length_b   1.000
_cell.length_c   1.000
_cell.angle_alpha   90.00
_cell.angle_beta   90.00
_cell.angle_gamma   90.00
#
_symmetry.space_group_name_H-M   'P 1'
#
loop_
_entity.id
_entity.type
_entity.pdbx_description
1 polymer ?
#
loop_
_entity_poly.entity_id
_entity_poly.type
_entity_poly.pdbx_seq_one_letter_code
_entity_poly.pdbx_strand_id
1 'polypeptide(L)' 'MVDLDPDKLRNIPGWENAPIHICMDADCRGLTFCCKPGHSLTFGYKCSRDEALKDIGLSPENQLG' A
#
# COMPACT_ATOMS: atom_id res chain seq x y z
N MET A 1 -8.28 11.37 13.41
CA MET A 1 -6.84 11.22 13.08
C MET A 1 -6.62 9.75 12.84
N VAL A 2 -6.00 9.37 11.72
CA VAL A 2 -5.54 8.00 11.56
C VAL A 2 -4.34 7.84 12.49
N ASP A 3 -4.41 6.94 13.46
CA ASP A 3 -3.24 6.55 14.26
C ASP A 3 -2.26 5.88 13.30
N LEU A 4 -1.15 6.58 13.03
CA LEU A 4 -0.09 6.07 12.17
C LEU A 4 0.97 5.44 13.06
N ASP A 5 1.29 4.17 12.79
CA ASP A 5 2.38 3.47 13.46
C ASP A 5 3.73 4.10 13.04
N PRO A 6 4.48 4.74 13.96
CA PRO A 6 5.75 5.40 13.63
C PRO A 6 6.81 4.43 13.08
N ASP A 7 6.76 3.14 13.44
CA ASP A 7 7.68 2.12 12.90
C ASP A 7 7.38 1.77 11.43
N LYS A 8 6.22 2.20 10.92
CA LYS A 8 5.78 2.01 9.52
C LYS A 8 5.96 3.26 8.68
N LEU A 9 6.62 4.29 9.22
CA LEU A 9 6.86 5.56 8.55
C LEU A 9 8.35 5.74 8.25
N ARG A 10 8.63 6.50 7.19
CA ARG A 10 9.98 6.94 6.81
C ARG A 10 9.91 8.33 6.20
N ASN A 11 11.02 9.04 6.28
CA ASN A 11 11.17 10.33 5.60
C ASN A 11 11.87 10.10 4.26
N ILE A 12 11.23 10.55 3.18
CA ILE A 12 11.81 10.55 1.83
C ILE A 12 11.82 11.98 1.27
N PRO A 13 12.69 12.29 0.30
CA PRO A 13 12.71 13.63 -0.30
C PRO A 13 11.32 14.04 -0.81
N GLY A 14 10.79 15.15 -0.30
CA GLY A 14 9.48 15.68 -0.68
C GLY A 14 8.27 15.06 0.03
N TRP A 15 8.45 14.08 0.92
CA TRP A 15 7.36 13.50 1.71
C TRP A 15 7.84 13.06 3.11
N GLU A 16 7.49 13.85 4.11
CA GLU A 16 7.69 13.54 5.53
C GLU A 16 6.60 12.56 6.02
N ASN A 17 6.96 11.62 6.89
CA ASN A 17 6.04 10.58 7.39
C ASN A 17 5.39 9.77 6.26
N ALA A 18 6.19 9.46 5.22
CA ALA A 18 5.78 8.58 4.13
C ALA A 18 5.66 7.13 4.64
N PRO A 19 4.63 6.39 4.23
CA PRO A 19 4.46 5.00 4.63
C PRO A 19 5.55 4.11 4.01
N ILE A 20 5.82 2.98 4.66
CA ILE A 20 6.50 1.86 4.01
C ILE A 20 5.53 1.10 3.08
N HIS A 21 5.96 -0.05 2.53
CA HIS A 21 5.10 -0.87 1.68
C HIS A 21 3.88 -1.40 2.44
N ILE A 22 2.72 -1.41 1.78
CA ILE A 22 1.47 -2.02 2.28
C ILE A 22 1.66 -3.51 2.67
N CYS A 23 2.62 -4.21 2.05
CA CYS A 23 2.97 -5.59 2.37
C CYS A 23 3.58 -5.78 3.77
N MET A 24 3.96 -4.68 4.44
CA MET A 24 4.53 -4.67 5.78
C MET A 24 3.56 -4.05 6.80
N ASP A 25 2.26 -4.15 6.55
CA ASP A 25 1.17 -3.62 7.38
C ASP A 25 1.24 -2.09 7.57
N ALA A 26 1.71 -1.38 6.54
CA ALA A 26 1.56 0.08 6.49
C ALA A 26 0.10 0.48 6.23
N ASP A 27 -0.22 1.75 6.43
CA ASP A 27 -1.54 2.29 6.06
C ASP A 27 -1.73 2.35 4.52
N CYS A 28 -2.95 2.67 4.08
CA CYS A 28 -3.35 2.65 2.67
C CYS A 28 -2.48 3.54 1.76
N ARG A 29 -1.80 4.57 2.27
CA ARG A 29 -0.85 5.39 1.50
C ARG A 29 0.31 4.53 0.97
N GLY A 30 0.63 3.41 1.62
CA GLY A 30 1.64 2.44 1.19
C GLY A 30 1.34 1.79 -0.16
N LEU A 31 0.12 1.93 -0.68
CA LEU A 31 -0.25 1.55 -2.05
C LEU A 31 0.55 2.31 -3.11
N THR A 32 1.02 3.53 -2.81
CA THR A 32 1.88 4.32 -3.72
C THR A 32 3.21 3.64 -4.04
N PHE A 33 3.70 2.78 -3.15
CA PHE A 33 4.92 1.99 -3.34
C PHE A 33 4.62 0.54 -3.72
N CYS A 34 3.35 0.15 -3.85
CA CYS A 34 2.98 -1.23 -4.08
C CYS A 34 3.26 -1.69 -5.53
N CYS A 35 3.34 -3.00 -5.71
CA CYS A 35 3.45 -3.61 -7.03
C CYS A 35 2.17 -3.38 -7.86
N LYS A 36 2.31 -3.33 -9.19
CA LYS A 36 1.17 -3.17 -10.11
C LYS A 36 0.03 -4.15 -9.77
N PRO A 37 -1.21 -3.66 -9.58
CA PRO A 37 -2.39 -4.51 -9.45
C PRO A 37 -2.49 -5.52 -10.61
N GLY A 38 -2.96 -6.74 -10.32
CA GLY A 38 -3.07 -7.81 -11.31
C GLY A 38 -1.77 -8.56 -11.65
N HIS A 39 -0.60 -8.13 -11.15
CA HIS A 39 0.62 -8.92 -11.28
C HIS A 39 0.70 -10.01 -10.19
N SER A 40 1.06 -11.23 -10.59
CA SER A 40 1.29 -12.34 -9.65
C SER A 40 2.57 -12.07 -8.85
N LEU A 41 2.46 -12.06 -7.53
CA LEU A 41 3.60 -11.86 -6.62
C LEU A 41 3.96 -13.20 -5.99
N THR A 42 5.25 -13.55 -5.98
CA THR A 42 5.78 -14.77 -5.34
C THR A 42 5.32 -14.92 -3.88
N PHE A 43 5.10 -13.80 -3.18
CA PHE A 43 4.57 -13.75 -1.82
C PHE A 43 3.27 -12.93 -1.71
N GLY A 44 2.47 -12.91 -2.79
CA GLY A 44 1.22 -12.12 -2.85
C GLY A 44 0.21 -12.48 -1.77
N TYR A 45 0.23 -13.71 -1.28
CA TYR A 45 -0.64 -14.16 -0.17
C TYR A 45 -0.38 -13.46 1.17
N LYS A 46 0.79 -12.81 1.35
CA LYS A 46 1.08 -11.98 2.53
C LYS A 46 0.81 -10.49 2.30
N CYS A 47 0.37 -10.12 1.10
CA CYS A 47 0.23 -8.74 0.70
C CYS A 47 -1.22 -8.27 0.95
N SER A 48 -1.39 -7.30 1.83
CA SER A 48 -2.69 -6.68 2.12
C SER A 48 -3.15 -5.68 1.04
N ARG A 49 -2.56 -5.72 -0.17
CA ARG A 49 -2.88 -4.77 -1.26
C ARG A 49 -4.36 -4.81 -1.65
N ASP A 50 -4.90 -5.99 -1.88
CA ASP A 50 -6.25 -6.12 -2.44
C ASP A 50 -7.31 -5.72 -1.39
N GLU A 51 -7.07 -6.03 -0.12
CA GLU A 51 -7.88 -5.54 0.99
C GLU A 51 -7.78 -4.02 1.14
N ALA A 52 -6.56 -3.46 1.10
CA ALA A 52 -6.37 -2.01 1.17
C ALA A 52 -7.00 -1.26 0.00
N LEU A 53 -6.97 -1.83 -1.22
CA LEU A 53 -7.65 -1.29 -2.39
C LEU A 53 -9.18 -1.30 -2.18
N LYS A 54 -9.72 -2.40 -1.68
CA LYS A 54 -11.14 -2.55 -1.38
C LYS A 54 -11.60 -1.56 -0.30
N ASP A 55 -10.80 -1.35 0.74
CA ASP A 55 -11.09 -0.38 1.82
C ASP A 55 -11.19 1.06 1.31
N ILE A 56 -10.43 1.42 0.27
CA ILE A 56 -10.51 2.73 -0.38
C ILE A 56 -11.47 2.76 -1.58
N GLY A 57 -12.27 1.70 -1.78
CA GLY A 57 -13.27 1.62 -2.83
C GLY A 57 -12.71 1.42 -4.24
N LEU A 58 -11.47 0.94 -4.37
CA LEU A 58 -10.83 0.62 -5.64
C LEU A 58 -10.82 -0.90 -5.88
N SER A 59 -10.99 -1.32 -7.13
CA SER A 59 -10.79 -2.71 -7.54
C SER A 59 -9.40 -2.89 -8.15
N PRO A 60 -8.73 -4.05 -7.96
CA PRO A 60 -7.44 -4.34 -8.59
C PRO A 60 -7.46 -4.30 -10.12
N GLU A 61 -8.65 -4.46 -10.69
CA GLU A 61 -8.93 -4.62 -12.13
C GLU A 61 -9.22 -3.28 -12.83
N ASN A 62 -9.40 -2.19 -12.08
CA ASN A 62 -9.70 -0.86 -12.65
C ASN A 62 -8.48 -0.03 -13.07
N GLN A 63 -7.28 -0.62 -13.12
CA GLN A 63 -6.15 -0.02 -13.85
C GLN A 63 -6.14 -0.51 -15.30
N LEU A 64 -7.19 -0.15 -16.05
CA LEU A 64 -7.17 -0.14 -17.51
C LEU A 64 -6.32 1.05 -17.97
N GLY A 65 -5.06 0.73 -18.27
CA GLY A 65 -4.14 1.51 -19.09
C GLY A 65 -3.35 0.55 -19.95
#